data_AF-A0A6C0B5C6-F1
#
_entry.id   AF-A0A6C0B5C6-F1
#
_cell.length_a   1.000
_cell.length_b   1.000
_cell.length_c   1.000
_cell.angle_alpha   90.00
_cell.angle_beta   90.00
_cell.angle_gamma   90.00
#
_symmetry.space_group_name_H-M   'P 1'
#
loop_
_entity.id
_entity.type
_entity.pdbx_description
1 polymer ?
#
loop_
_entity_poly.entity_id
_entity_poly.type
_entity_poly.pdbx_seq_one_letter_code
_entity_poly.pdbx_strand_id
1 'polypeptide(L)'
;MDELIIQIKTICHPITEKYTVNLKSLTEYCLLILQNIYDKTFCKKHIYKEIIKQCICSLYPDIFPHTYNDFIVFDNSHIVDYLKTIPQFEQRTPEWFKMKEDSIGASESAIIFGKSIFSNKNKLLMKKSGYKEEWKSNPACTHGTKYETAVQMLYQMRNNVQLFEFGSIVHNKYKMISASPDGITEKGIMVEIKVPFKRKISGIPPIYYWYQMQQQMEVCNLDRVDFVECNISEYLNKKMFFSDINSDRGGNSFYNKQNNIKNIVIEYFVKNRVGKMVLDWIYPEKFLKMDQIDSWINKCRKNIDAREDAVYSKELYYKVNIYSCCKVWRDSEWWKQNYMKYLDFWKEVEHYRKIGYESLLPKKRPRKPRIKKCLIDDDE
;
A
#
# COMPACT_ATOMS: atom_id res chain seq x y z
N MET A 1 25.53 6.08 3.98
CA MET A 1 26.26 5.35 2.92
C MET A 1 26.92 4.16 3.55
N ASP A 2 27.68 4.37 4.64
CA ASP A 2 28.36 3.32 5.41
C ASP A 2 27.43 2.19 5.88
N GLU A 3 26.21 2.51 6.32
CA GLU A 3 25.21 1.49 6.67
C GLU A 3 24.84 0.59 5.48
N LEU A 4 24.68 1.16 4.28
CA LEU A 4 24.38 0.39 3.07
C LEU A 4 25.58 -0.48 2.65
N ILE A 5 26.81 0.01 2.84
CA ILE A 5 28.04 -0.74 2.60
C ILE A 5 28.05 -2.01 3.47
N ILE A 6 27.78 -1.86 4.77
CA ILE A 6 27.72 -2.98 5.71
C ILE A 6 26.64 -3.97 5.28
N GLN A 7 25.45 -3.47 4.94
CA GLN A 7 24.34 -4.31 4.48
C GLN A 7 24.67 -5.11 3.22
N ILE A 8 25.28 -4.48 2.20
CA ILE A 8 25.70 -5.16 0.98
C ILE A 8 26.77 -6.22 1.28
N LYS A 9 27.77 -5.90 2.13
CA LYS A 9 28.80 -6.88 2.52
C LYS A 9 28.19 -8.13 3.16
N THR A 10 27.24 -7.96 4.08
CA THR A 10 26.56 -9.09 4.72
C THR A 10 25.81 -9.96 3.71
N ILE A 11 25.13 -9.35 2.74
CA ILE A 11 24.39 -10.09 1.70
C ILE A 11 25.35 -10.82 0.73
N CYS A 12 26.46 -10.18 0.35
CA CYS A 12 27.40 -10.70 -0.63
C CYS A 12 28.41 -11.72 -0.06
N HIS A 13 28.54 -11.87 1.26
CA HIS A 13 29.54 -12.76 1.87
C HIS A 13 29.52 -14.20 1.33
N PRO A 14 28.35 -14.87 1.19
CA PRO A 14 28.32 -16.23 0.63
C PRO A 14 28.78 -16.33 -0.82
N ILE A 15 28.62 -15.24 -1.60
CA ILE A 15 29.08 -15.17 -3.00
C ILE A 15 30.61 -15.24 -3.06
N THR A 16 31.25 -14.55 -2.13
CA THR A 16 32.72 -14.44 -2.10
C THR A 16 33.40 -15.72 -1.68
N GLU A 17 32.75 -16.51 -0.82
CA GLU A 17 33.20 -17.86 -0.48
C GLU A 17 33.14 -18.80 -1.69
N LYS A 18 32.07 -18.73 -2.49
CA LYS A 18 31.86 -19.65 -3.63
C LYS A 18 32.72 -19.33 -4.86
N TYR A 19 32.86 -18.05 -5.22
CA TYR A 19 33.45 -17.65 -6.50
C TYR A 19 34.87 -17.07 -6.39
N THR A 20 35.52 -17.10 -5.22
CA THR A 20 36.85 -16.47 -4.99
C THR A 20 36.90 -15.00 -5.45
N VAL A 21 35.80 -14.27 -5.27
CA VAL A 21 35.71 -12.83 -5.55
C VAL A 21 35.98 -12.04 -4.28
N ASN A 22 36.74 -10.95 -4.36
CA ASN A 22 36.99 -10.09 -3.21
C ASN A 22 35.70 -9.34 -2.79
N LEU A 23 35.28 -9.51 -1.53
CA LEU A 23 34.05 -8.90 -0.98
C LEU A 23 34.04 -7.37 -1.02
N LYS A 24 35.21 -6.76 -0.82
CA LYS A 24 35.35 -5.31 -0.93
C LYS A 24 35.10 -4.87 -2.37
N SER A 25 35.70 -5.55 -3.35
CA SER A 25 35.51 -5.25 -4.77
C SER A 25 34.07 -5.45 -5.25
N LEU A 26 33.40 -6.53 -4.84
CA LEU A 26 32.00 -6.76 -5.21
C LEU A 26 31.06 -5.71 -4.60
N THR A 27 31.29 -5.36 -3.32
CA THR A 27 30.52 -4.31 -2.65
C THR A 27 30.75 -2.95 -3.31
N GLU A 28 32.01 -2.59 -3.59
CA GLU A 28 32.37 -1.36 -4.30
C GLU A 28 31.73 -1.30 -5.68
N TYR A 29 31.71 -2.42 -6.41
CA TYR A 29 31.06 -2.51 -7.71
C TYR A 29 29.55 -2.31 -7.63
N CYS A 30 28.87 -2.96 -6.68
CA CYS A 30 27.43 -2.74 -6.45
C CYS A 30 27.12 -1.27 -6.11
N LEU A 31 27.94 -0.65 -5.25
CA LEU A 31 27.78 0.76 -4.89
C LEU A 31 28.05 1.69 -6.06
N LEU A 32 29.06 1.40 -6.88
CA LEU A 32 29.37 2.17 -8.08
C LEU A 32 28.20 2.15 -9.04
N ILE A 33 27.60 0.98 -9.31
CA ILE A 33 26.40 0.88 -10.15
C ILE A 33 25.25 1.70 -9.55
N LEU A 34 24.96 1.53 -8.26
CA LEU A 34 23.88 2.27 -7.59
C LEU A 34 24.09 3.79 -7.67
N GLN A 35 25.33 4.26 -7.51
CA GLN A 35 25.67 5.68 -7.58
C GLN A 35 25.66 6.25 -9.00
N ASN A 36 25.88 5.42 -10.04
CA ASN A 36 25.76 5.83 -11.44
C ASN A 36 24.29 5.91 -11.89
N ILE A 37 23.41 5.10 -11.30
CA ILE A 37 21.98 5.07 -11.64
C ILE A 37 21.19 6.06 -10.77
N TYR A 38 21.54 6.21 -9.50
CA TYR A 38 20.80 6.98 -8.51
C TYR A 38 21.71 7.92 -7.71
N ASP A 39 21.24 9.14 -7.48
CA ASP A 39 21.94 10.04 -6.59
C ASP A 39 21.96 9.54 -5.13
N LYS A 40 22.86 10.11 -4.32
CA LYS A 40 23.06 9.75 -2.91
C LYS A 40 21.79 9.93 -2.06
N THR A 41 20.96 10.92 -2.37
CA THR A 41 19.71 11.22 -1.66
C THR A 41 18.68 10.14 -1.94
N PHE A 42 18.55 9.73 -3.21
CA PHE A 42 17.67 8.64 -3.61
C PHE A 42 18.11 7.33 -2.97
N CYS A 43 19.39 6.97 -3.04
CA CYS A 43 19.94 5.76 -2.42
C CYS A 43 19.60 5.71 -0.92
N LYS A 44 19.87 6.80 -0.19
CA LYS A 44 19.59 6.89 1.26
C LYS A 44 18.10 6.77 1.59
N LYS A 45 17.21 7.20 0.68
CA LYS A 45 15.78 7.32 0.93
C LYS A 45 14.97 6.11 0.46
N HIS A 46 15.44 5.40 -0.57
CA HIS A 46 14.64 4.41 -1.29
C HIS A 46 15.28 3.03 -1.39
N ILE A 47 16.60 2.91 -1.17
CA ILE A 47 17.31 1.63 -1.29
C ILE A 47 17.54 1.04 0.11
N TYR A 48 17.00 -0.15 0.33
CA TYR A 48 17.04 -0.86 1.61
C TYR A 48 17.62 -2.26 1.43
N LYS A 49 18.26 -2.80 2.47
CA LYS A 49 18.86 -4.14 2.43
C LYS A 49 17.88 -5.23 2.01
N GLU A 50 16.61 -5.11 2.40
CA GLU A 50 15.57 -6.09 2.09
C GLU A 50 15.31 -6.16 0.58
N ILE A 51 15.34 -5.01 -0.09
CA ILE A 51 15.20 -4.91 -1.55
C ILE A 51 16.47 -5.43 -2.24
N ILE A 52 17.65 -5.06 -1.72
CA ILE A 52 18.93 -5.53 -2.28
C ILE A 52 19.05 -7.05 -2.15
N LYS A 53 18.68 -7.62 -1.00
CA LYS A 53 18.72 -9.07 -0.73
C LYS A 53 17.93 -9.81 -1.80
N GLN A 54 16.68 -9.40 -2.04
CA GLN A 54 15.85 -10.00 -3.08
C GLN A 54 16.51 -9.93 -4.47
N CYS A 55 17.01 -8.76 -4.87
CA CYS A 55 17.68 -8.60 -6.16
C CYS A 55 18.91 -9.50 -6.29
N ILE A 56 19.78 -9.55 -5.27
CA ILE A 56 20.99 -10.38 -5.30
C ILE A 56 20.62 -11.86 -5.35
N CYS A 57 19.70 -12.33 -4.50
CA CYS A 57 19.28 -13.72 -4.50
C CYS A 57 18.69 -14.14 -5.86
N SER A 58 17.94 -13.26 -6.53
CA SER A 58 17.39 -13.55 -7.87
C SER A 58 18.45 -13.68 -8.97
N LEU A 59 19.60 -13.01 -8.82
CA LEU A 59 20.70 -13.06 -9.79
C LEU A 59 21.62 -14.27 -9.58
N TYR A 60 21.60 -14.85 -8.37
CA TYR A 60 22.49 -15.95 -7.98
C TYR A 60 21.74 -17.11 -7.30
N PRO A 61 20.77 -17.74 -7.99
CA PRO A 61 19.98 -18.84 -7.41
C PRO A 61 20.84 -20.00 -6.92
N ASP A 62 21.96 -20.31 -7.59
CA ASP A 62 22.88 -21.39 -7.19
C ASP A 62 23.60 -21.16 -5.86
N ILE A 63 23.64 -19.92 -5.38
CA ILE A 63 24.25 -19.53 -4.09
C ILE A 63 23.20 -19.50 -2.99
N PHE A 64 21.99 -19.08 -3.36
CA PHE A 64 20.86 -18.89 -2.44
C PHE A 64 19.71 -19.85 -2.78
N PRO A 65 19.95 -21.17 -2.82
CA PRO A 65 18.91 -22.13 -3.20
C PRO A 65 17.74 -22.04 -2.23
N HIS A 66 16.52 -22.18 -2.74
CA HIS A 66 15.26 -22.14 -2.00
C HIS A 66 14.94 -20.79 -1.32
N THR A 67 15.75 -19.75 -1.54
CA THR A 67 15.46 -18.42 -1.03
C THR A 67 14.36 -17.78 -1.88
N TYR A 68 13.38 -17.13 -1.24
CA TYR A 68 12.21 -16.56 -1.92
C TYR A 68 11.42 -17.59 -2.75
N ASN A 69 11.40 -18.85 -2.30
CA ASN A 69 10.74 -19.95 -2.99
C ASN A 69 11.20 -20.09 -4.45
N ASP A 70 12.51 -19.96 -4.66
CA ASP A 70 13.18 -20.03 -5.97
C ASP A 70 12.65 -19.01 -7.00
N PHE A 71 11.97 -17.95 -6.53
CA PHE A 71 11.28 -16.98 -7.40
C PHE A 71 10.27 -17.62 -8.36
N ILE A 72 9.68 -18.76 -7.95
CA ILE A 72 8.67 -19.49 -8.71
C ILE A 72 7.29 -19.11 -8.15
N VAL A 73 6.37 -18.73 -9.04
CA VAL A 73 4.95 -18.63 -8.68
C VAL A 73 4.34 -20.02 -8.83
N PHE A 74 4.09 -20.68 -7.72
CA PHE A 74 3.33 -21.91 -7.70
C PHE A 74 1.85 -21.63 -7.97
N ASP A 75 1.15 -22.64 -8.49
CA ASP A 75 -0.31 -22.58 -8.55
C ASP A 75 -0.87 -22.74 -7.12
N ASN A 76 -1.18 -21.60 -6.52
CA ASN A 76 -1.73 -21.52 -5.16
C ASN A 76 -3.26 -21.43 -5.17
N SER A 77 -3.94 -21.88 -6.22
CA SER A 77 -5.42 -21.90 -6.31
C SER A 77 -6.08 -22.57 -5.10
N HIS A 78 -5.52 -23.70 -4.64
CA HIS A 78 -5.98 -24.39 -3.42
C HIS A 78 -5.90 -23.52 -2.15
N ILE A 79 -4.89 -22.65 -2.04
CA ILE A 79 -4.76 -21.68 -0.95
C ILE A 79 -5.82 -20.59 -1.11
N VAL A 80 -6.02 -20.08 -2.31
CA VAL A 80 -7.06 -19.08 -2.61
C VAL A 80 -8.44 -19.60 -2.22
N ASP A 81 -8.75 -20.85 -2.55
CA ASP A 81 -10.03 -21.46 -2.19
C ASP A 81 -10.18 -21.63 -0.67
N TYR A 82 -9.12 -22.02 0.03
CA TYR A 82 -9.10 -21.98 1.50
C TYR A 82 -9.35 -20.58 2.05
N LEU A 83 -8.70 -19.54 1.50
CA LEU A 83 -8.89 -18.15 1.96
C LEU A 83 -10.33 -17.67 1.76
N LYS A 84 -11.01 -18.11 0.69
CA LYS A 84 -12.44 -17.81 0.46
C LYS A 84 -13.34 -18.40 1.54
N THR A 85 -12.93 -19.46 2.24
CA THR A 85 -13.70 -20.06 3.34
C THR A 85 -13.56 -19.32 4.68
N ILE A 86 -12.57 -18.43 4.80
CA ILE A 86 -12.34 -17.68 6.04
C ILE A 86 -13.44 -16.62 6.18
N PRO A 87 -14.10 -16.50 7.35
CA PRO A 87 -15.14 -15.49 7.57
C PRO A 87 -14.63 -14.08 7.24
N GLN A 88 -15.31 -13.42 6.31
CA GLN A 88 -15.00 -12.05 5.91
C GLN A 88 -16.05 -11.12 6.49
N PHE A 89 -15.64 -10.27 7.43
CA PHE A 89 -16.51 -9.21 7.91
C PHE A 89 -16.56 -8.08 6.88
N GLU A 90 -17.78 -7.70 6.48
CA GLU A 90 -18.01 -6.55 5.62
C GLU A 90 -17.30 -5.32 6.21
N GLN A 91 -16.62 -4.55 5.37
CA GLN A 91 -15.83 -3.41 5.81
C GLN A 91 -16.72 -2.41 6.58
N ARG A 92 -16.19 -1.78 7.63
CA ARG A 92 -16.89 -0.78 8.46
C ARG A 92 -18.06 -1.35 9.29
N THR A 93 -18.15 -2.67 9.46
CA THR A 93 -19.03 -3.31 10.47
C THR A 93 -18.41 -3.31 11.87
N PRO A 94 -19.21 -3.40 12.95
CA PRO A 94 -18.70 -3.56 14.31
C PRO A 94 -17.72 -4.74 14.47
N GLU A 95 -17.99 -5.86 13.81
CA GLU A 95 -17.15 -7.05 13.80
C GLU A 95 -15.81 -6.78 13.13
N TRP A 96 -15.82 -6.04 12.00
CA TRP A 96 -14.61 -5.60 11.32
C TRP A 96 -13.76 -4.68 12.20
N PHE A 97 -14.37 -3.73 12.90
CA PHE A 97 -13.67 -2.84 13.83
C PHE A 97 -13.09 -3.63 15.02
N LYS A 98 -13.86 -4.54 15.61
CA LYS A 98 -13.39 -5.40 16.72
C LYS A 98 -12.19 -6.24 16.31
N MET A 99 -12.24 -6.88 15.15
CA MET A 99 -11.11 -7.64 14.62
C MET A 99 -9.85 -6.77 14.41
N LYS A 100 -10.01 -5.53 13.94
CA LYS A 100 -8.91 -4.56 13.82
C LYS A 100 -8.37 -4.11 15.17
N GLU A 101 -9.20 -4.06 16.22
CA GLU A 101 -8.76 -3.78 17.59
C GLU A 101 -7.97 -4.96 18.16
N ASP A 102 -8.39 -6.20 17.88
CA ASP A 102 -7.85 -7.45 18.43
C ASP A 102 -6.73 -8.10 17.61
N SER A 103 -6.22 -7.42 16.58
CA SER A 103 -5.07 -7.92 15.82
C SER A 103 -4.19 -6.78 15.30
N ILE A 104 -2.91 -7.07 15.10
CA ILE A 104 -1.94 -6.23 14.39
C ILE A 104 -2.20 -6.40 12.90
N GLY A 105 -2.70 -5.36 12.24
CA GLY A 105 -2.90 -5.39 10.79
C GLY A 105 -1.58 -5.20 10.04
N ALA A 106 -1.48 -5.73 8.82
CA ALA A 106 -0.25 -5.66 8.03
C ALA A 106 0.30 -4.24 7.83
N SER A 107 -0.57 -3.24 7.63
CA SER A 107 -0.16 -1.83 7.52
C SER A 107 0.48 -1.26 8.80
N GLU A 108 0.35 -1.96 9.94
CA GLU A 108 0.93 -1.59 11.23
C GLU A 108 2.28 -2.28 11.48
N SER A 109 2.66 -3.27 10.66
CA SER A 109 3.91 -4.04 10.80
C SER A 109 5.12 -3.14 10.99
N ALA A 110 5.34 -2.21 10.05
CA ALA A 110 6.51 -1.33 10.06
C ALA A 110 6.64 -0.48 11.35
N ILE A 111 5.53 -0.26 12.08
CA ILE A 111 5.55 0.50 13.34
C ILE A 111 6.27 -0.31 14.44
N ILE A 112 6.05 -1.62 14.49
CA ILE A 112 6.68 -2.55 15.46
C ILE A 112 8.20 -2.54 15.29
N PHE A 113 8.67 -2.39 14.05
CA PHE A 113 10.09 -2.38 13.71
C PHE A 113 10.71 -0.97 13.69
N GLY A 114 9.96 0.07 14.04
CA GLY A 114 10.45 1.46 13.98
C GLY A 114 10.79 1.95 12.57
N LYS A 115 10.18 1.35 11.54
CA LYS A 115 10.38 1.68 10.11
C LYS A 115 9.22 2.47 9.50
N SER A 116 8.17 2.74 10.27
CA SER A 116 7.04 3.56 9.83
C SER A 116 7.37 5.06 9.89
N ILE A 117 6.92 5.80 8.89
CA ILE A 117 6.95 7.28 8.87
C ILE A 117 5.65 7.91 9.38
N PHE A 118 4.62 7.10 9.63
CA PHE A 118 3.26 7.58 9.94
C PHE A 118 2.93 7.51 11.42
N SER A 119 3.57 6.61 12.17
CA SER A 119 3.29 6.35 13.57
C SER A 119 4.49 5.69 14.26
N ASN A 120 4.42 5.58 15.59
CA ASN A 120 5.43 4.94 16.42
C ASN A 120 4.80 3.88 17.33
N LYS A 121 5.65 3.06 17.96
CA LYS A 121 5.25 1.94 18.82
C LYS A 121 4.30 2.38 19.93
N ASN A 122 4.59 3.48 20.64
CA ASN A 122 3.74 3.96 21.74
C ASN A 122 2.34 4.36 21.25
N LYS A 123 2.24 5.07 20.11
CA LYS A 123 0.95 5.44 19.53
C LYS A 123 0.14 4.21 19.11
N LEU A 124 0.78 3.20 18.53
CA LEU A 124 0.11 1.95 18.18
C LEU A 124 -0.34 1.19 19.44
N LEU A 125 0.50 1.15 20.48
CA LEU A 125 0.21 0.49 21.75
C LEU A 125 -1.00 1.12 22.44
N MET A 126 -1.05 2.45 22.52
CA MET A 126 -2.23 3.19 23.00
C MET A 126 -3.49 2.82 22.19
N LYS A 127 -3.41 2.87 20.85
CA LYS A 127 -4.52 2.53 19.96
C LYS A 127 -5.05 1.11 20.23
N LYS A 128 -4.17 0.12 20.37
CA LYS A 128 -4.55 -1.28 20.65
C LYS A 128 -5.03 -1.52 22.08
N SER A 129 -4.80 -0.55 22.98
CA SER A 129 -5.18 -0.60 24.39
C SER A 129 -6.44 0.22 24.71
N GLY A 130 -7.18 0.68 23.68
CA GLY A 130 -8.47 1.36 23.85
C GLY A 130 -8.45 2.87 23.62
N TYR A 131 -7.29 3.48 23.34
CA TYR A 131 -7.25 4.89 22.96
C TYR A 131 -7.89 5.10 21.59
N LYS A 132 -8.99 5.87 21.56
CA LYS A 132 -9.70 6.25 20.33
C LYS A 132 -9.30 7.66 19.92
N GLU A 133 -8.58 7.78 18.80
CA GLU A 133 -8.32 9.06 18.14
C GLU A 133 -9.44 9.33 17.15
N GLU A 134 -9.95 10.56 17.11
CA GLU A 134 -10.88 10.96 16.05
C GLU A 134 -10.19 10.85 14.69
N TRP A 135 -10.67 9.93 13.85
CA TRP A 135 -10.15 9.82 12.50
C TRP A 135 -10.62 11.01 11.66
N LYS A 136 -9.65 11.78 11.16
CA LYS A 136 -9.91 12.85 10.19
C LYS A 136 -9.52 12.34 8.81
N SER A 137 -10.50 12.32 7.90
CA SER A 137 -10.23 12.04 6.50
C SER A 137 -9.20 13.03 5.97
N ASN A 138 -8.16 12.52 5.33
CA ASN A 138 -7.17 13.36 4.66
C ASN A 138 -7.29 13.18 3.14
N PRO A 139 -7.00 14.22 2.33
CA PRO A 139 -7.14 14.15 0.88
C PRO A 139 -6.34 13.03 0.21
N ALA A 140 -5.20 12.62 0.79
CA ALA A 140 -4.39 11.55 0.24
C ALA A 140 -5.04 10.17 0.42
N CYS A 141 -5.68 9.91 1.57
CA CYS A 141 -6.48 8.71 1.81
C CYS A 141 -7.69 8.69 0.89
N THR A 142 -8.43 9.80 0.77
CA THR A 142 -9.57 9.92 -0.15
C THR A 142 -9.14 9.65 -1.60
N HIS A 143 -8.00 10.20 -2.04
CA HIS A 143 -7.48 9.97 -3.39
C HIS A 143 -7.08 8.50 -3.61
N GLY A 144 -6.44 7.87 -2.62
CA GLY A 144 -6.12 6.44 -2.66
C GLY A 144 -7.37 5.58 -2.82
N THR A 145 -8.33 5.73 -1.90
CA THR A 145 -9.60 4.99 -1.91
C THR A 145 -10.37 5.23 -3.21
N LYS A 146 -10.44 6.48 -3.68
CA LYS A 146 -11.15 6.83 -4.92
C LYS A 146 -10.62 6.09 -6.14
N TYR A 147 -9.33 5.80 -6.22
CA TYR A 147 -8.72 5.27 -7.45
C TYR A 147 -8.25 3.83 -7.35
N GLU A 148 -8.39 3.19 -6.19
CA GLU A 148 -8.03 1.78 -5.98
C GLU A 148 -8.74 0.85 -6.96
N THR A 149 -10.07 0.98 -7.10
CA THR A 149 -10.87 0.16 -8.04
C THR A 149 -10.45 0.37 -9.50
N ALA A 150 -10.15 1.60 -9.90
CA ALA A 150 -9.66 1.88 -11.25
C ALA A 150 -8.29 1.20 -11.52
N VAL A 151 -7.44 1.10 -10.49
CA VAL A 151 -6.14 0.44 -10.59
C VAL A 151 -6.27 -1.08 -10.54
N GLN A 152 -7.21 -1.64 -9.77
CA GLN A 152 -7.56 -3.07 -9.81
C GLN A 152 -8.01 -3.46 -11.22
N MET A 153 -8.93 -2.69 -11.84
CA MET A 153 -9.36 -2.90 -13.23
C MET A 153 -8.18 -2.85 -14.22
N LEU A 154 -7.27 -1.89 -14.04
CA LEU A 154 -6.07 -1.77 -14.86
C LEU A 154 -5.15 -3.00 -14.71
N TYR A 155 -4.90 -3.44 -13.48
CA TYR A 155 -4.08 -4.61 -13.22
C TYR A 155 -4.70 -5.88 -13.85
N GLN A 156 -6.01 -6.10 -13.67
CA GLN A 156 -6.74 -7.23 -14.26
C GLN A 156 -6.63 -7.23 -15.79
N MET A 157 -6.84 -6.08 -16.43
CA MET A 157 -6.74 -5.93 -17.88
C MET A 157 -5.32 -6.18 -18.40
N ARG A 158 -4.30 -5.64 -17.72
CA ARG A 158 -2.89 -5.78 -18.14
C ARG A 158 -2.35 -7.19 -18.01
N ASN A 159 -2.77 -7.91 -16.98
CA ASN A 159 -2.26 -9.24 -16.68
C ASN A 159 -3.20 -10.36 -17.15
N ASN A 160 -4.39 -10.03 -17.66
CA ASN A 160 -5.43 -10.97 -18.03
C ASN A 160 -5.76 -11.95 -16.90
N VAL A 161 -6.07 -11.40 -15.73
CA VAL A 161 -6.41 -12.15 -14.50
C VAL A 161 -7.65 -11.56 -13.85
N GLN A 162 -8.37 -12.37 -13.10
CA GLN A 162 -9.37 -11.88 -12.15
C GLN A 162 -8.73 -11.59 -10.79
N LEU A 163 -9.19 -10.54 -10.10
CA LEU A 163 -8.87 -10.30 -8.69
C LEU A 163 -10.08 -10.63 -7.81
N PHE A 164 -9.83 -11.40 -6.76
CA PHE A 164 -10.77 -11.63 -5.68
C PHE A 164 -10.46 -10.69 -4.52
N GLU A 165 -11.49 -10.06 -3.97
CA GLU A 165 -11.38 -9.22 -2.78
C GLU A 165 -11.52 -10.06 -1.51
N PHE A 166 -10.75 -9.68 -0.49
CA PHE A 166 -10.81 -10.32 0.82
C PHE A 166 -10.95 -9.28 1.91
N GLY A 167 -11.78 -9.57 2.90
CA GLY A 167 -11.77 -8.88 4.18
C GLY A 167 -10.45 -9.05 4.94
N SER A 168 -10.43 -8.71 6.23
CA SER A 168 -9.23 -9.01 7.02
C SER A 168 -9.15 -10.50 7.33
N ILE A 169 -8.05 -11.12 6.92
CA ILE A 169 -7.71 -12.51 7.21
C ILE A 169 -6.86 -12.54 8.47
N VAL A 170 -7.19 -13.43 9.41
CA VAL A 170 -6.42 -13.66 10.63
C VAL A 170 -5.45 -14.82 10.41
N HIS A 171 -4.22 -14.69 10.89
CA HIS A 171 -3.22 -15.74 10.79
C HIS A 171 -3.72 -17.04 11.45
N ASN A 172 -3.52 -18.17 10.77
CA ASN A 172 -3.98 -19.47 11.25
C ASN A 172 -3.45 -19.82 12.67
N LYS A 173 -2.16 -19.55 12.93
CA LYS A 173 -1.44 -19.81 14.19
C LYS A 173 -1.48 -18.64 15.18
N TYR A 174 -1.29 -17.41 14.71
CA TYR A 174 -1.12 -16.23 15.58
C TYR A 174 -2.32 -15.29 15.48
N LYS A 175 -3.36 -15.52 16.28
CA LYS A 175 -4.65 -14.80 16.14
C LYS A 175 -4.58 -13.28 16.31
N MET A 176 -3.52 -12.78 16.95
CA MET A 176 -3.23 -11.35 17.06
C MET A 176 -2.58 -10.74 15.80
N ILE A 177 -2.43 -11.48 14.71
CA ILE A 177 -1.82 -11.00 13.47
C ILE A 177 -2.85 -11.16 12.35
N SER A 178 -3.08 -10.09 11.59
CA SER A 178 -4.02 -10.10 10.48
C SER A 178 -3.49 -9.33 9.27
N ALA A 179 -4.10 -9.58 8.11
CA ALA A 179 -3.79 -8.93 6.86
C ALA A 179 -5.08 -8.64 6.09
N SER A 180 -5.10 -7.56 5.32
CA SER A 180 -6.17 -7.26 4.37
C SER A 180 -5.47 -6.97 3.04
N PRO A 181 -5.44 -7.91 2.08
CA PRO A 181 -4.88 -7.67 0.76
C PRO A 181 -5.86 -6.86 -0.11
N ASP A 182 -5.33 -6.03 -1.02
CA ASP A 182 -6.19 -5.23 -1.94
C ASP A 182 -6.77 -6.11 -3.07
N GLY A 183 -6.20 -7.30 -3.28
CA GLY A 183 -6.75 -8.36 -4.13
C GLY A 183 -5.83 -9.56 -4.23
N ILE A 184 -6.38 -10.72 -4.59
CA ILE A 184 -5.59 -11.93 -4.89
C ILE A 184 -6.08 -12.53 -6.20
N THR A 185 -5.15 -12.92 -7.08
CA THR A 185 -5.49 -13.58 -8.36
C THR A 185 -5.90 -15.04 -8.16
N GLU A 186 -6.48 -15.65 -9.20
CA GLU A 186 -6.81 -17.08 -9.22
C GLU A 186 -5.62 -18.00 -8.89
N LYS A 187 -4.40 -17.59 -9.23
CA LYS A 187 -3.16 -18.35 -8.96
C LYS A 187 -2.50 -18.02 -7.62
N GLY A 188 -3.13 -17.18 -6.79
CA GLY A 188 -2.58 -16.79 -5.49
C GLY A 188 -1.45 -15.75 -5.57
N ILE A 189 -1.42 -14.92 -6.62
CA ILE A 189 -0.60 -13.71 -6.62
C ILE A 189 -1.39 -12.62 -5.91
N MET A 190 -0.86 -12.11 -4.81
CA MET A 190 -1.48 -11.00 -4.10
C MET A 190 -1.15 -9.68 -4.81
N VAL A 191 -2.04 -8.70 -4.69
CA VAL A 191 -1.85 -7.34 -5.20
C VAL A 191 -1.99 -6.35 -4.06
N GLU A 192 -1.06 -5.41 -3.97
CA GLU A 192 -1.09 -4.28 -3.04
C GLU A 192 -1.03 -2.99 -3.88
N ILE A 193 -2.10 -2.19 -3.83
CA ILE A 193 -2.31 -1.01 -4.66
C ILE A 193 -2.05 0.25 -3.85
N LYS A 194 -1.26 1.17 -4.42
CA LYS A 194 -1.07 2.51 -3.87
C LYS A 194 -1.23 3.56 -4.97
N VAL A 195 -2.17 4.47 -4.77
CA VAL A 195 -2.35 5.65 -5.63
C VAL A 195 -1.86 6.89 -4.87
N PRO A 196 -0.56 7.19 -4.87
CA PRO A 196 -0.04 8.32 -4.10
C PRO A 196 -0.49 9.66 -4.66
N PHE A 197 -1.06 10.50 -3.79
CA PHE A 197 -1.51 11.85 -4.16
C PHE A 197 -0.36 12.79 -4.56
N LYS A 198 0.78 12.71 -3.87
CA LYS A 198 1.95 13.60 -4.10
C LYS A 198 3.29 12.88 -4.20
N ARG A 199 3.40 11.67 -3.65
CA ARG A 199 4.68 10.94 -3.63
C ARG A 199 5.05 10.51 -5.04
N LYS A 200 6.29 10.81 -5.46
CA LYS A 200 6.85 10.32 -6.71
C LYS A 200 7.01 8.81 -6.66
N ILE A 201 6.62 8.14 -7.74
CA ILE A 201 6.77 6.69 -7.92
C ILE A 201 8.19 6.43 -8.41
N SER A 202 8.93 5.62 -7.66
CA SER A 202 10.34 5.29 -7.95
C SER A 202 10.50 3.90 -8.56
N GLY A 203 9.44 3.09 -8.62
CA GLY A 203 9.51 1.67 -8.97
C GLY A 203 10.01 0.77 -7.84
N ILE A 204 10.37 1.36 -6.69
CA ILE A 204 10.86 0.65 -5.51
C ILE A 204 9.89 0.90 -4.35
N PRO A 205 9.32 -0.15 -3.73
CA PRO A 205 8.42 0.01 -2.60
C PRO A 205 9.12 0.74 -1.44
N PRO A 206 8.50 1.79 -0.87
CA PRO A 206 8.90 2.30 0.43
C PRO A 206 8.99 1.17 1.48
N ILE A 207 10.00 1.20 2.34
CA ILE A 207 10.29 0.10 3.27
C ILE A 207 9.08 -0.29 4.14
N TYR A 208 8.29 0.67 4.60
CA TYR A 208 7.12 0.37 5.42
C TYR A 208 6.03 -0.43 4.69
N TYR A 209 5.93 -0.32 3.36
CA TYR A 209 5.06 -1.19 2.57
C TYR A 209 5.68 -2.57 2.35
N TRP A 210 7.01 -2.70 2.29
CA TRP A 210 7.66 -4.01 2.27
C TRP A 210 7.30 -4.82 3.52
N TYR A 211 7.38 -4.22 4.71
CA TYR A 211 6.95 -4.86 5.97
C TYR A 211 5.47 -5.27 5.96
N GLN A 212 4.61 -4.42 5.39
CA GLN A 212 3.19 -4.75 5.20
C GLN A 212 3.03 -5.98 4.30
N MET A 213 3.68 -6.00 3.13
CA MET A 213 3.58 -7.10 2.18
C MET A 213 4.13 -8.42 2.73
N GLN A 214 5.24 -8.39 3.49
CA GLN A 214 5.76 -9.59 4.15
C GLN A 214 4.76 -10.19 5.13
N GLN A 215 4.09 -9.37 5.94
CA GLN A 215 3.05 -9.85 6.82
C GLN A 215 1.83 -10.37 6.05
N GLN A 216 1.42 -9.72 4.95
CA GLN A 216 0.29 -10.19 4.14
C GLN A 216 0.57 -11.58 3.55
N MET A 217 1.76 -11.78 2.97
CA MET A 217 2.20 -13.07 2.42
C MET A 217 2.30 -14.16 3.48
N GLU A 218 2.75 -13.83 4.69
CA GLU A 218 2.74 -14.79 5.79
C GLU A 218 1.31 -15.20 6.18
N VAL A 219 0.46 -14.21 6.47
CA VAL A 219 -0.91 -14.45 6.97
C VAL A 219 -1.73 -15.26 5.97
N CYS A 220 -1.60 -14.93 4.68
CA CYS A 220 -2.34 -15.59 3.60
C CYS A 220 -1.63 -16.85 3.08
N ASN A 221 -0.41 -17.12 3.55
CA ASN A 221 0.45 -18.19 3.07
C ASN A 221 0.66 -18.17 1.53
N LEU A 222 1.00 -17.00 0.97
CA LEU A 222 1.24 -16.80 -0.46
C LEU A 222 2.69 -16.37 -0.73
N ASP A 223 3.18 -16.63 -1.93
CA ASP A 223 4.61 -16.47 -2.26
C ASP A 223 5.03 -15.05 -2.66
N ARG A 224 4.09 -14.28 -3.22
CA ARG A 224 4.39 -13.01 -3.88
C ARG A 224 3.26 -12.00 -3.78
N VAL A 225 3.65 -10.74 -3.61
CA VAL A 225 2.81 -9.56 -3.86
C VAL A 225 3.31 -8.83 -5.10
N ASP A 226 2.39 -8.48 -5.99
CA ASP A 226 2.61 -7.45 -7.00
C ASP A 226 2.24 -6.09 -6.39
N PHE A 227 3.27 -5.30 -6.07
CA PHE A 227 3.12 -3.94 -5.55
C PHE A 227 2.87 -2.97 -6.70
N VAL A 228 1.63 -2.49 -6.80
CA VAL A 228 1.17 -1.65 -7.89
C VAL A 228 1.06 -0.21 -7.43
N GLU A 229 1.74 0.69 -8.14
CA GLU A 229 1.63 2.13 -7.92
C GLU A 229 1.12 2.83 -9.16
N CYS A 230 0.15 3.72 -8.99
CA CYS A 230 -0.37 4.55 -10.07
C CYS A 230 -0.36 6.03 -9.71
N ASN A 231 0.11 6.87 -10.62
CA ASN A 231 -0.16 8.30 -10.54
C ASN A 231 -1.37 8.60 -11.43
N ILE A 232 -2.44 9.10 -10.82
CA ILE A 232 -3.69 9.42 -11.52
C ILE A 232 -3.97 10.91 -11.34
N SER A 233 -4.36 11.57 -12.43
CA SER A 233 -4.83 12.95 -12.41
C SER A 233 -6.16 13.10 -13.11
N GLU A 234 -6.89 14.14 -12.71
CA GLU A 234 -8.20 14.47 -13.26
C GLU A 234 -8.07 15.52 -14.37
N TYR A 235 -8.87 15.40 -15.42
CA TYR A 235 -9.06 16.47 -16.39
C TYR A 235 -9.91 17.56 -15.75
N LEU A 236 -9.65 18.81 -16.12
CA LEU A 236 -10.40 19.96 -15.61
C LEU A 236 -11.89 19.89 -15.97
N ASN A 237 -12.22 19.37 -17.14
CA ASN A 237 -13.59 19.28 -17.63
C ASN A 237 -13.75 18.22 -18.73
N LYS A 238 -15.02 17.91 -19.04
CA LYS A 238 -15.44 16.99 -20.11
C LYS A 238 -14.80 17.32 -21.45
N LYS A 239 -14.76 18.60 -21.86
CA LYS A 239 -14.19 19.02 -23.15
C LYS A 239 -12.72 18.63 -23.30
N MET A 240 -11.90 18.83 -22.26
CA MET A 240 -10.50 18.40 -22.26
C MET A 240 -10.34 16.89 -22.32
N PHE A 241 -11.20 16.16 -21.60
CA PHE A 241 -11.20 14.71 -21.67
C PHE A 241 -11.51 14.22 -23.09
N PHE A 242 -12.58 14.69 -23.73
CA PHE A 242 -12.98 14.23 -25.06
C PHE A 242 -12.03 14.67 -26.19
N SER A 243 -11.21 15.71 -26.00
CA SER A 243 -10.22 16.14 -27.00
C SER A 243 -8.85 15.45 -26.88
N ASP A 244 -8.53 14.84 -25.73
CA ASP A 244 -7.30 14.08 -25.50
C ASP A 244 -7.46 12.62 -25.95
N ILE A 245 -7.63 12.38 -27.26
CA ILE A 245 -7.84 11.04 -27.84
C ILE A 245 -6.61 10.55 -28.61
N ASN A 246 -6.41 9.24 -28.59
CA ASN A 246 -5.42 8.58 -29.45
C ASN A 246 -6.02 8.33 -30.86
N SER A 247 -5.53 9.06 -31.87
CA SER A 247 -5.96 8.91 -33.27
C SER A 247 -5.59 7.55 -33.86
N ASP A 248 -4.43 7.01 -33.49
CA ASP A 248 -3.89 5.75 -34.04
C ASP A 248 -4.72 4.54 -33.58
N ARG A 249 -5.50 4.70 -32.51
CA ARG A 249 -6.47 3.72 -32.01
C ARG A 249 -7.91 4.01 -32.44
N GLY A 250 -8.10 4.76 -33.53
CA GLY A 250 -9.40 5.03 -34.15
C GLY A 250 -10.28 6.03 -33.40
N GLY A 251 -9.75 6.76 -32.41
CA GLY A 251 -10.47 7.80 -31.65
C GLY A 251 -11.53 7.31 -30.67
N ASN A 252 -12.17 6.16 -30.93
CA ASN A 252 -13.15 5.53 -30.03
C ASN A 252 -12.49 4.49 -29.11
N SER A 253 -11.54 4.95 -28.29
CA SER A 253 -10.84 4.11 -27.30
C SER A 253 -10.65 4.83 -25.98
N PHE A 254 -10.34 4.10 -24.91
CA PHE A 254 -10.00 4.66 -23.59
C PHE A 254 -8.53 5.10 -23.49
N TYR A 255 -7.84 5.31 -24.61
CA TYR A 255 -6.46 5.79 -24.63
C TYR A 255 -6.40 7.26 -25.02
N ASN A 256 -5.53 8.00 -24.33
CA ASN A 256 -5.26 9.39 -24.62
C ASN A 256 -4.12 9.56 -25.64
N LYS A 257 -3.76 10.80 -26.00
CA LYS A 257 -2.71 11.07 -27.00
C LYS A 257 -1.35 10.45 -26.68
N GLN A 258 -1.03 10.28 -25.39
CA GLN A 258 0.21 9.63 -24.94
C GLN A 258 0.08 8.11 -24.80
N ASN A 259 -1.00 7.51 -25.31
CA ASN A 259 -1.30 6.08 -25.18
C ASN A 259 -1.47 5.63 -23.71
N ASN A 260 -1.78 6.58 -22.82
CA ASN A 260 -2.15 6.31 -21.44
C ASN A 260 -3.66 6.09 -21.32
N ILE A 261 -4.07 5.27 -20.35
CA ILE A 261 -5.49 5.04 -20.10
C ILE A 261 -6.13 6.28 -19.49
N LYS A 262 -7.33 6.59 -19.96
CA LYS A 262 -8.24 7.57 -19.37
C LYS A 262 -9.63 6.97 -19.24
N ASN A 263 -10.36 7.35 -18.20
CA ASN A 263 -11.75 6.95 -18.04
C ASN A 263 -12.51 7.91 -17.11
N ILE A 264 -13.69 7.50 -16.66
CA ILE A 264 -14.56 8.26 -15.78
C ILE A 264 -14.88 7.47 -14.50
N VAL A 265 -15.11 8.19 -13.41
CA VAL A 265 -15.78 7.70 -12.21
C VAL A 265 -16.87 8.70 -11.82
N ILE A 266 -18.02 8.23 -11.31
CA ILE A 266 -19.08 9.11 -10.79
C ILE A 266 -18.89 9.26 -9.30
N GLU A 267 -18.85 10.50 -8.82
CA GLU A 267 -18.86 10.85 -7.41
C GLU A 267 -20.29 11.14 -6.96
N TYR A 268 -20.69 10.56 -5.83
CA TYR A 268 -22.02 10.73 -5.24
C TYR A 268 -21.95 10.68 -3.72
N PHE A 269 -23.00 11.16 -3.05
CA PHE A 269 -23.17 11.03 -1.61
C PHE A 269 -24.20 9.94 -1.32
N VAL A 270 -23.98 9.17 -0.26
CA VAL A 270 -24.88 8.11 0.20
C VAL A 270 -25.02 8.13 1.72
N LYS A 271 -26.21 7.87 2.26
CA LYS A 271 -26.42 7.74 3.71
C LYS A 271 -25.75 6.46 4.21
N ASN A 272 -24.88 6.60 5.20
CA ASN A 272 -24.34 5.45 5.91
C ASN A 272 -25.37 4.88 6.93
N ARG A 273 -24.99 3.82 7.66
CA ARG A 273 -25.84 3.14 8.65
C ARG A 273 -26.36 4.04 9.78
N VAL A 274 -25.73 5.20 10.02
CA VAL A 274 -26.15 6.18 11.03
C VAL A 274 -26.88 7.38 10.41
N GLY A 275 -27.30 7.27 9.14
CA GLY A 275 -28.07 8.30 8.42
C GLY A 275 -27.26 9.49 7.92
N LYS A 276 -25.92 9.49 8.08
CA LYS A 276 -25.05 10.58 7.65
C LYS A 276 -24.64 10.40 6.19
N MET A 277 -24.76 11.46 5.39
CA MET A 277 -24.23 11.49 4.04
C MET A 277 -22.70 11.36 4.04
N VAL A 278 -22.19 10.36 3.31
CA VAL A 278 -20.77 10.11 3.09
C VAL A 278 -20.47 10.08 1.59
N LEU A 279 -19.24 10.41 1.23
CA LEU A 279 -18.76 10.39 -0.14
C LEU A 279 -18.50 8.96 -0.59
N ASP A 280 -18.93 8.62 -1.80
CA ASP A 280 -18.69 7.33 -2.44
C ASP A 280 -18.59 7.48 -3.97
N TRP A 281 -18.21 6.41 -4.67
CA TRP A 281 -17.92 6.43 -6.10
C TRP A 281 -18.48 5.23 -6.85
N ILE A 282 -18.94 5.46 -8.08
CA ILE A 282 -19.41 4.42 -9.00
C ILE A 282 -18.40 4.30 -10.14
N TYR A 283 -17.93 3.08 -10.37
CA TYR A 283 -16.96 2.72 -11.39
C TYR A 283 -17.64 1.92 -12.52
N PRO A 284 -17.18 2.05 -13.77
CA PRO A 284 -17.62 1.14 -14.81
C PRO A 284 -17.00 -0.24 -14.59
N GLU A 285 -17.71 -1.32 -14.98
CA GLU A 285 -17.20 -2.70 -14.83
C GLU A 285 -15.93 -2.97 -15.66
N LYS A 286 -15.80 -2.28 -16.79
CA LYS A 286 -14.64 -2.30 -17.69
C LYS A 286 -14.37 -0.90 -18.20
N PHE A 287 -13.16 -0.62 -18.68
CA PHE A 287 -12.86 0.68 -19.29
C PHE A 287 -13.79 0.95 -20.48
N LEU A 288 -14.57 2.02 -20.36
CA LEU A 288 -15.51 2.46 -21.38
C LEU A 288 -14.78 3.06 -22.58
N LYS A 289 -15.22 2.70 -23.79
CA LYS A 289 -14.91 3.46 -25.01
C LYS A 289 -15.61 4.82 -25.00
N MET A 290 -15.16 5.74 -25.86
CA MET A 290 -15.61 7.13 -25.84
C MET A 290 -17.11 7.28 -26.09
N ASP A 291 -17.66 6.47 -27.00
CA ASP A 291 -19.09 6.43 -27.34
C ASP A 291 -19.99 5.84 -26.24
N GLN A 292 -19.42 5.02 -25.34
CA GLN A 292 -20.16 4.38 -24.26
C GLN A 292 -20.39 5.31 -23.06
N ILE A 293 -19.53 6.33 -22.88
CA ILE A 293 -19.45 7.14 -21.66
C ILE A 293 -20.78 7.85 -21.35
N ASP A 294 -21.38 8.55 -22.32
CA ASP A 294 -22.58 9.34 -22.07
C ASP A 294 -23.78 8.45 -21.70
N SER A 295 -23.93 7.31 -22.36
CA SER A 295 -24.98 6.34 -22.04
C SER A 295 -24.81 5.77 -20.62
N TRP A 296 -23.57 5.51 -20.21
CA TRP A 296 -23.25 4.99 -18.88
C TRP A 296 -23.49 6.04 -17.79
N ILE A 297 -23.06 7.29 -18.00
CA ILE A 297 -23.34 8.40 -17.07
C ILE A 297 -24.84 8.55 -16.84
N ASN A 298 -25.63 8.56 -17.92
CA ASN A 298 -27.09 8.71 -17.83
C ASN A 298 -27.73 7.56 -17.04
N LYS A 299 -27.24 6.32 -17.22
CA LYS A 299 -27.68 5.17 -16.42
C LYS A 299 -27.35 5.34 -14.94
N CYS A 300 -26.12 5.73 -14.61
CA CYS A 300 -25.70 5.97 -13.22
C CYS A 300 -26.53 7.07 -12.55
N ARG A 301 -26.76 8.20 -13.25
CA ARG A 301 -27.60 9.30 -12.75
C ARG A 301 -29.01 8.84 -12.42
N LYS A 302 -29.69 8.19 -13.38
CA LYS A 302 -31.03 7.64 -13.16
C LYS A 302 -31.10 6.70 -11.95
N ASN A 303 -30.08 5.85 -11.78
CA ASN A 303 -30.02 4.93 -10.64
C ASN A 303 -29.81 5.64 -9.30
N ILE A 304 -29.05 6.74 -9.28
CA ILE A 304 -28.86 7.56 -8.07
C ILE A 304 -30.13 8.36 -7.77
N ASP A 305 -30.73 8.99 -8.77
CA ASP A 305 -31.93 9.83 -8.59
C ASP A 305 -33.15 9.01 -8.14
N ALA A 306 -33.17 7.71 -8.43
CA ALA A 306 -34.20 6.77 -7.96
C ALA A 306 -34.04 6.37 -6.47
N ARG A 307 -32.95 6.78 -5.80
CA ARG A 307 -32.64 6.42 -4.42
C ARG A 307 -32.86 7.60 -3.47
N GLU A 308 -33.61 7.38 -2.40
CA GLU A 308 -33.83 8.40 -1.35
C GLU A 308 -32.62 8.59 -0.41
N ASP A 309 -31.69 7.64 -0.44
CA ASP A 309 -30.49 7.63 0.40
C ASP A 309 -29.25 8.17 -0.31
N ALA A 310 -29.36 8.59 -1.58
CA ALA A 310 -28.23 8.97 -2.40
C ALA A 310 -28.44 10.31 -3.13
N VAL A 311 -27.34 11.04 -3.39
CA VAL A 311 -27.36 12.32 -4.10
C VAL A 311 -26.19 12.37 -5.07
N TYR A 312 -26.48 12.60 -6.35
CA TYR A 312 -25.44 12.76 -7.37
C TYR A 312 -24.56 13.98 -7.07
N SER A 313 -23.24 13.85 -7.22
CA SER A 313 -22.31 14.97 -7.05
C SER A 313 -21.71 15.43 -8.37
N LYS A 314 -20.84 14.64 -9.00
CA LYS A 314 -20.15 15.04 -10.23
C LYS A 314 -19.49 13.89 -10.99
N GLU A 315 -19.14 14.19 -12.23
CA GLU A 315 -18.32 13.34 -13.11
C GLU A 315 -16.86 13.65 -12.88
N LEU A 316 -16.05 12.62 -12.64
CA LEU A 316 -14.61 12.75 -12.52
C LEU A 316 -13.94 12.04 -13.69
N TYR A 317 -13.43 12.83 -14.61
CA TYR A 317 -12.68 12.35 -15.76
C TYR A 317 -11.21 12.23 -15.38
N TYR A 318 -10.62 11.05 -15.43
CA TYR A 318 -9.25 10.81 -14.98
C TYR A 318 -8.37 10.18 -16.06
N LYS A 319 -7.05 10.30 -15.88
CA LYS A 319 -6.02 9.58 -16.65
C LYS A 319 -4.94 9.01 -15.76
N VAL A 320 -4.37 7.88 -16.18
CA VAL A 320 -3.25 7.21 -15.53
C VAL A 320 -1.96 7.75 -16.15
N ASN A 321 -1.22 8.57 -15.40
CA ASN A 321 0.03 9.16 -15.89
C ASN A 321 1.21 8.21 -15.76
N ILE A 322 1.24 7.42 -14.68
CA ILE A 322 2.30 6.45 -14.38
C ILE A 322 1.64 5.18 -13.87
N TYR A 323 2.11 4.03 -14.34
CA TYR A 323 1.83 2.71 -13.78
C TYR A 323 3.15 2.01 -13.49
N SER A 324 3.34 1.56 -12.27
CA SER A 324 4.48 0.77 -11.83
C SER A 324 3.99 -0.50 -11.15
N CYS A 325 4.61 -1.64 -11.45
CA CYS A 325 4.32 -2.91 -10.80
C CYS A 325 5.64 -3.58 -10.39
N CYS A 326 5.92 -3.61 -9.10
CA CYS A 326 7.13 -4.20 -8.53
C CYS A 326 6.77 -5.53 -7.85
N LYS A 327 7.50 -6.61 -8.17
CA LYS A 327 7.30 -7.92 -7.55
C LYS A 327 8.04 -7.98 -6.21
N VAL A 328 7.33 -8.31 -5.14
CA VAL A 328 7.88 -8.50 -3.80
C VAL A 328 7.62 -9.93 -3.36
N TRP A 329 8.69 -10.65 -3.05
CA TRP A 329 8.64 -12.06 -2.69
C TRP A 329 8.67 -12.26 -1.18
N ARG A 330 8.03 -13.34 -0.72
CA ARG A 330 7.99 -13.71 0.69
C ARG A 330 9.39 -14.08 1.18
N ASP A 331 9.85 -13.37 2.20
CA ASP A 331 11.10 -13.66 2.90
C ASP A 331 10.79 -14.49 4.16
N SER A 332 10.62 -15.80 3.98
CA SER A 332 10.30 -16.71 5.08
C SER A 332 11.40 -16.75 6.15
N GLU A 333 12.66 -16.50 5.77
CA GLU A 333 13.78 -16.40 6.70
C GLU A 333 13.63 -15.16 7.59
N TRP A 334 13.36 -14.01 6.98
CA TRP A 334 13.08 -12.77 7.71
C TRP A 334 11.92 -12.96 8.69
N TRP A 335 10.83 -13.60 8.25
CA TRP A 335 9.69 -13.87 9.14
C TRP A 335 10.09 -14.73 10.34
N LYS A 336 10.77 -15.87 10.11
CA LYS A 336 11.26 -16.77 11.17
C LYS A 336 12.13 -16.04 12.20
N GLN A 337 12.97 -15.11 11.76
CA GLN A 337 13.84 -14.33 12.64
C GLN A 337 13.12 -13.21 13.40
N ASN A 338 11.95 -12.77 12.95
CA ASN A 338 11.34 -11.53 13.43
C ASN A 338 9.93 -11.66 14.01
N TYR A 339 9.23 -12.78 13.82
CA TYR A 339 7.84 -12.95 14.29
C TYR A 339 7.68 -12.74 15.80
N MET A 340 8.70 -13.06 16.61
CA MET A 340 8.67 -12.84 18.06
C MET A 340 8.42 -11.38 18.45
N LYS A 341 8.87 -10.41 17.64
CA LYS A 341 8.62 -8.98 17.91
C LYS A 341 7.13 -8.62 17.87
N TYR A 342 6.35 -9.32 17.05
CA TYR A 342 4.89 -9.17 17.05
C TYR A 342 4.28 -9.70 18.33
N LEU A 343 4.75 -10.86 18.79
CA LEU A 343 4.24 -11.50 20.00
C LEU A 343 4.60 -10.67 21.24
N ASP A 344 5.81 -10.16 21.32
CA ASP A 344 6.25 -9.31 22.42
C ASP A 344 5.51 -7.97 22.44
N PHE A 345 5.30 -7.35 21.27
CA PHE A 345 4.44 -6.17 21.17
C PHE A 345 3.01 -6.49 21.64
N TRP A 346 2.47 -7.65 21.29
CA TRP A 346 1.11 -8.02 21.72
C TRP A 346 1.02 -8.29 23.22
N LYS A 347 2.05 -8.87 23.86
CA LYS A 347 2.11 -8.98 25.32
C LYS A 347 2.05 -7.61 25.99
N GLU A 348 2.73 -6.60 25.42
CA GLU A 348 2.60 -5.22 25.91
C GLU A 348 1.16 -4.71 25.76
N VAL A 349 0.51 -4.96 24.61
CA VAL A 349 -0.91 -4.60 24.40
C VAL A 349 -1.79 -5.24 25.49
N GLU A 350 -1.62 -6.54 25.76
CA GLU A 350 -2.39 -7.24 26.78
C GLU A 350 -2.14 -6.70 28.20
N HIS A 351 -0.91 -6.29 28.50
CA HIS A 351 -0.59 -5.62 29.75
C HIS A 351 -1.33 -4.27 29.86
N TYR A 352 -1.22 -3.40 28.85
CA TYR A 352 -1.85 -2.07 28.87
C TYR A 352 -3.38 -2.11 28.76
N ARG A 353 -3.97 -3.16 28.17
CA ARG A 353 -5.41 -3.41 28.24
C ARG A 353 -5.88 -3.69 29.67
N LYS A 354 -5.03 -4.23 30.55
CA LYS A 354 -5.35 -4.49 31.96
C LYS A 354 -5.15 -3.27 32.86
N ILE A 355 -4.05 -2.54 32.66
CA ILE A 355 -3.65 -1.43 33.54
C ILE A 355 -4.09 -0.04 33.05
N GLY A 356 -4.60 0.06 31.82
CA GLY A 356 -4.93 1.32 31.16
C GLY A 356 -3.75 1.94 30.42
N TYR A 357 -4.03 2.76 29.38
CA TYR A 357 -3.02 3.37 28.52
C TYR A 357 -2.49 4.71 29.04
N GLU A 358 -2.92 5.17 30.21
CA GLU A 358 -2.68 6.52 30.74
C GLU A 358 -1.18 6.81 30.90
N SER A 359 -0.39 5.82 31.31
CA SER A 359 1.06 5.97 31.48
C SER A 359 1.82 6.11 30.15
N LEU A 360 1.19 5.78 29.01
CA LEU A 360 1.74 5.98 27.67
C LEU A 360 1.48 7.38 27.12
N LEU A 361 0.61 8.16 27.78
CA LEU A 361 0.29 9.51 27.33
C LEU A 361 1.55 10.40 27.37
N PRO A 362 1.78 11.23 26.34
CA PRO A 362 2.90 12.14 26.34
C PRO A 362 2.81 13.09 27.55
N LYS A 363 3.85 13.12 28.38
CA LYS A 363 3.95 14.05 29.50
C LYS A 363 3.82 15.49 28.98
N LYS A 364 2.82 16.25 29.46
CA LYS A 364 2.65 17.66 29.10
C LYS A 364 3.94 18.41 29.47
N ARG A 365 4.66 18.92 28.46
CA ARG A 365 5.77 19.85 28.72
C ARG A 365 5.18 21.16 29.22
N PRO A 366 5.69 21.76 30.31
CA PRO A 366 5.25 23.09 30.72
C PRO A 366 5.49 24.07 29.56
N ARG A 367 4.46 24.84 29.20
CA ARG A 367 4.60 25.90 28.21
C ARG A 367 5.57 26.94 28.76
N LYS A 368 6.71 27.16 28.10
CA LYS A 368 7.57 28.31 28.42
C LYS A 368 6.73 29.58 28.23
N PRO A 369 6.67 30.50 29.22
CA PRO A 369 5.97 31.76 29.04
C PRO A 369 6.57 32.52 27.85
N ARG A 370 5.71 32.97 26.94
CA ARG A 370 6.11 33.88 25.86
C ARG A 370 6.49 35.22 26.50
N ILE A 371 7.78 35.56 26.52
CA ILE A 371 8.20 36.93 26.77
C ILE A 371 7.65 37.77 25.61
N LYS A 372 6.64 38.61 25.86
CA LYS A 372 6.26 39.66 24.94
C LYS A 372 7.39 40.69 24.94
N LYS A 373 8.29 40.64 23.97
CA LYS A 373 9.12 41.82 23.66
C LYS A 373 8.19 42.83 23.01
N CYS A 374 7.82 43.87 23.77
CA CYS A 374 7.27 45.10 23.21
C CYS A 374 8.41 45.73 22.42
N LEU A 375 8.25 45.86 21.10
CA LEU A 375 9.10 46.73 20.29
C LEU A 375 8.47 48.12 20.41
N ILE A 376 8.98 48.90 21.35
CA ILE A 376 8.94 50.36 21.25
C ILE A 376 10.39 50.70 20.97
N ASP A 377 10.71 50.98 19.70
CA ASP A 377 11.87 51.80 19.36
C ASP A 377 11.40 53.23 19.64
N ASP A 378 11.73 53.74 20.83
CA ASP A 378 11.95 55.17 21.02
C ASP A 378 13.42 55.38 20.68
N ASP A 379 13.71 56.21 19.68
CA ASP A 379 14.88 57.10 19.65
C ASP A 379 14.67 58.12 18.50
N GLU A 380 14.36 59.36 18.92
CA GLU A 380 14.62 60.62 18.18
C GLU A 380 16.13 60.89 18.08
#